data_AF-A0A842QUS6-F1
#
_entry.id   AF-A0A842QUS6-F1
#
_cell.length_a   1.000
_cell.length_b   1.000
_cell.length_c   1.000
_cell.angle_alpha   90.00
_cell.angle_beta   90.00
_cell.angle_gamma   90.00
#
_symmetry.space_group_name_H-M   'P 1'
#
loop_
_entity.id
_entity.type
_entity.pdbx_description
1 polymer ?
#
loop_
_entity_poly.entity_id
_entity_poly.type
_entity_poly.pdbx_seq_one_letter_code
_entity_poly.pdbx_strand_id
1 'polypeptide(L)'
;MRTIDEVKQPLLWIVPFAGLTLITILSLVNIALHFLPEKAGYVIMIIASGFICASVSGFITELIKGRGKYVYVSMGIAIFIGAISFLVIYGFFKANVVTGPSIASVSRISEIVSNITLTILPGLFVGAIVGGGVGFLPEESEYHEPEQKKEKPVIAPDKIVGYEKACRRCGALMPYDSLFCSKCGGTLKKKRAETMKYCRYCGNRLYFLGEFCPDCGKEINIVSKPKVFVSD
;
A
#
# COMPACT_ATOMS: atom_id res chain seq x y z
N MET A 1 -5.20 22.72 -0.59
CA MET A 1 -6.65 22.96 -0.44
C MET A 1 -7.31 22.50 -1.73
N ARG A 2 -7.72 21.22 -1.79
CA ARG A 2 -8.42 20.68 -2.96
C ARG A 2 -9.84 21.24 -2.94
N THR A 3 -10.21 21.92 -4.01
CA THR A 3 -11.50 22.57 -4.20
C THR A 3 -12.62 21.52 -4.22
N ILE A 4 -13.74 21.85 -3.61
CA ILE A 4 -14.91 20.98 -3.37
C ILE A 4 -15.68 20.69 -4.69
N ASP A 5 -15.23 21.26 -5.81
CA ASP A 5 -15.99 21.32 -7.07
C ASP A 5 -15.87 20.06 -7.96
N GLU A 6 -15.10 19.03 -7.57
CA GLU A 6 -14.98 17.76 -8.33
C GLU A 6 -15.68 16.55 -7.67
N VAL A 7 -16.60 16.76 -6.72
CA VAL A 7 -17.37 15.65 -6.16
C VAL A 7 -18.48 15.26 -7.15
N LYS A 8 -18.27 14.15 -7.87
CA LYS A 8 -19.27 13.53 -8.76
C LYS A 8 -20.62 13.43 -8.03
N GLN A 9 -21.64 14.05 -8.62
CA GLN A 9 -23.04 14.14 -8.16
C GLN A 9 -23.69 12.87 -7.53
N PRO A 10 -23.34 11.61 -7.86
CA PRO A 10 -23.88 10.44 -7.13
C PRO A 10 -23.60 10.42 -5.62
N LEU A 11 -22.55 11.09 -5.12
CA LEU A 11 -22.20 11.04 -3.70
C LEU A 11 -23.10 11.89 -2.79
N LEU A 12 -23.70 12.97 -3.31
CA LEU A 12 -24.51 13.90 -2.50
C LEU A 12 -25.80 13.26 -1.98
N TRP A 13 -26.36 12.31 -2.73
CA TRP A 13 -27.59 11.59 -2.37
C TRP A 13 -27.34 10.27 -1.63
N ILE A 14 -26.14 9.70 -1.72
CA ILE A 14 -25.76 8.48 -1.01
C ILE A 14 -25.76 8.72 0.51
N VAL A 15 -25.27 9.88 0.96
CA VAL A 15 -25.20 10.22 2.39
C VAL A 15 -26.58 10.27 3.07
N PRO A 16 -27.60 11.00 2.56
CA PRO A 16 -28.93 11.01 3.16
C PRO A 16 -29.67 9.66 3.04
N PHE A 17 -29.48 8.90 1.95
CA PHE A 17 -30.06 7.55 1.84
C PHE A 17 -29.41 6.55 2.79
N ALA A 18 -28.09 6.61 2.97
CA ALA A 18 -27.39 5.81 3.97
C ALA A 18 -27.83 6.18 5.40
N GLY A 19 -28.03 7.47 5.67
CA GLY A 19 -28.57 7.95 6.95
C GLY A 19 -29.98 7.42 7.22
N LEU A 20 -30.89 7.51 6.24
CA LEU A 20 -32.25 6.99 6.36
C LEU A 20 -32.30 5.47 6.56
N THR A 21 -31.49 4.72 5.81
CA THR A 21 -31.40 3.26 5.95
C THR A 21 -30.81 2.84 7.30
N LEU A 22 -29.82 3.57 7.80
CA LEU A 22 -29.26 3.32 9.14
C LEU A 22 -30.29 3.61 10.24
N ILE A 23 -31.06 4.70 10.12
CA ILE A 23 -32.13 5.05 11.08
C ILE A 23 -33.25 4.00 11.05
N THR A 24 -33.65 3.52 9.87
CA THR A 24 -34.69 2.48 9.78
C THR A 24 -34.23 1.14 10.36
N ILE A 25 -32.96 0.75 10.14
CA ILE A 25 -32.36 -0.43 10.75
C ILE A 25 -32.32 -0.28 12.26
N LEU A 26 -31.87 0.86 12.79
CA LEU A 26 -31.84 1.11 14.24
C LEU A 26 -33.24 1.10 14.87
N SER A 27 -34.25 1.62 14.17
CA SER A 27 -35.65 1.57 14.61
C SER A 27 -36.18 0.13 14.67
N LEU A 28 -35.88 -0.67 13.63
CA LEU A 28 -36.21 -2.11 13.58
C LEU A 28 -35.52 -2.90 14.70
N VAL A 29 -34.23 -2.63 14.95
CA VAL A 29 -33.49 -3.22 16.05
C VAL A 29 -34.12 -2.83 17.38
N ASN A 30 -34.43 -1.56 17.60
CA ASN A 30 -35.07 -1.10 18.84
C ASN A 30 -36.44 -1.78 19.10
N ILE A 31 -37.24 -1.99 18.05
CA ILE A 31 -38.49 -2.76 18.14
C ILE A 31 -38.21 -4.22 18.51
N ALA A 32 -37.19 -4.84 17.91
CA ALA A 32 -36.80 -6.22 18.23
C ALA A 32 -36.24 -6.37 19.66
N LEU A 33 -35.55 -5.34 20.17
CA LEU A 33 -34.99 -5.33 21.53
C LEU A 33 -36.05 -5.25 22.64
N HIS A 34 -37.26 -4.81 22.32
CA HIS A 34 -38.39 -4.85 23.26
C HIS A 34 -38.79 -6.30 23.63
N PHE A 35 -38.37 -7.30 22.84
CA PHE A 35 -38.56 -8.71 23.18
C PHE A 35 -37.49 -9.26 24.13
N LEU A 36 -36.47 -8.47 24.50
CA LEU A 36 -35.41 -8.85 25.42
C LEU A 36 -35.61 -8.28 26.84
N PRO A 37 -35.08 -8.96 27.87
CA PRO A 37 -35.19 -8.52 29.27
C PRO A 37 -34.57 -7.13 29.50
N GLU A 38 -35.14 -6.33 30.41
CA GLU A 38 -34.81 -4.90 30.62
C GLU A 38 -33.31 -4.60 30.83
N LYS A 39 -32.57 -5.53 31.46
CA LYS A 39 -31.11 -5.37 31.67
C LYS A 39 -30.30 -5.52 30.38
N ALA A 40 -30.81 -6.27 29.39
CA ALA A 40 -30.16 -6.44 28.10
C ALA A 40 -30.30 -5.18 27.23
N GLY A 41 -31.44 -4.47 27.33
CA GLY A 41 -31.68 -3.25 26.57
C GLY A 41 -30.60 -2.18 26.78
N TYR A 42 -30.22 -1.94 28.05
CA TYR A 42 -29.18 -0.98 28.39
C TYR A 42 -27.80 -1.31 27.80
N VAL A 43 -27.37 -2.58 27.91
CA VAL A 43 -26.09 -3.03 27.36
C VAL A 43 -26.07 -2.89 25.85
N ILE A 44 -27.19 -3.18 25.19
CA ILE A 44 -27.29 -3.12 23.74
C ILE A 44 -27.30 -1.66 23.25
N MET A 45 -27.90 -0.72 23.99
CA MET A 45 -27.82 0.71 23.68
C MET A 45 -26.40 1.24 23.75
N ILE A 46 -25.60 0.81 24.74
CA ILE A 46 -24.17 1.15 24.83
C ILE A 46 -23.40 0.62 23.61
N ILE A 47 -23.66 -0.63 23.23
CA ILE A 47 -23.00 -1.23 22.06
C ILE A 47 -23.40 -0.49 20.77
N ALA A 48 -24.68 -0.15 20.63
CA ALA A 48 -25.20 0.59 19.49
C ALA A 48 -24.60 1.99 19.38
N SER A 49 -24.49 2.73 20.49
CA SER A 49 -23.88 4.07 20.48
C SER A 49 -22.40 4.01 20.11
N GLY A 50 -21.65 3.03 20.65
CA GLY A 50 -20.26 2.78 20.30
C GLY A 50 -20.09 2.46 18.82
N PHE A 51 -20.98 1.65 18.24
CA PHE A 51 -20.95 1.28 16.83
C PHE A 51 -21.27 2.47 15.90
N ILE A 52 -22.28 3.28 16.25
CA ILE A 52 -22.60 4.51 15.50
C ILE A 52 -21.41 5.47 15.53
N CYS A 53 -20.81 5.67 16.70
CA CYS A 53 -19.63 6.53 16.88
C CYS A 53 -18.43 6.04 16.05
N ALA A 54 -18.16 4.73 16.05
CA ALA A 54 -17.11 4.11 15.25
C ALA A 54 -17.33 4.29 13.75
N SER A 55 -18.57 4.10 13.30
CA SER A 55 -18.94 4.19 11.89
C SER A 55 -18.77 5.60 11.35
N VAL A 56 -19.23 6.60 12.11
CA VAL A 56 -19.11 8.03 11.76
C VAL A 56 -17.65 8.46 11.77
N SER A 57 -16.89 8.09 12.81
CA SER A 57 -15.48 8.45 12.92
C SER A 57 -14.65 7.82 11.81
N GLY A 58 -14.85 6.52 11.52
CA GLY A 58 -14.15 5.82 10.45
C GLY A 58 -14.45 6.43 9.08
N PHE A 59 -15.72 6.73 8.79
CA PHE A 59 -16.10 7.37 7.53
C PHE A 59 -15.45 8.75 7.36
N ILE A 60 -15.47 9.59 8.39
CA ILE A 60 -14.85 10.92 8.34
C ILE A 60 -13.32 10.81 8.20
N THR A 61 -12.67 9.89 8.93
CA THR A 61 -11.23 9.68 8.79
C THR A 61 -10.86 9.16 7.40
N GLU A 62 -11.66 8.26 6.80
CA GLU A 62 -11.44 7.77 5.44
C GLU A 62 -11.60 8.89 4.40
N LEU A 63 -12.56 9.81 4.59
CA LEU A 63 -12.72 10.98 3.71
C LEU A 63 -11.53 11.94 3.78
N ILE A 64 -10.89 12.10 4.95
CA ILE A 64 -9.79 13.07 5.13
C ILE A 64 -8.43 12.47 4.72
N LYS A 65 -8.13 11.25 5.16
CA LYS A 65 -6.80 10.61 5.01
C LYS A 65 -6.77 9.41 4.06
N GLY A 66 -7.91 9.00 3.50
CA GLY A 66 -8.01 7.79 2.71
C GLY A 66 -8.00 6.51 3.55
N ARG A 67 -7.90 5.37 2.88
CA ARG A 67 -7.93 4.05 3.52
C ARG A 67 -6.56 3.69 4.07
N GLY A 68 -6.43 3.59 5.38
CA GLY A 68 -5.16 3.25 6.02
C GLY A 68 -5.28 2.94 7.51
N LYS A 69 -4.14 2.75 8.17
CA LYS A 69 -4.04 2.42 9.61
C LYS A 69 -4.79 3.41 10.51
N TYR A 70 -4.82 4.69 10.13
CA TYR A 70 -5.49 5.76 10.87
C TYR A 70 -7.01 5.56 11.00
N VAL A 71 -7.65 4.93 10.01
CA VAL A 71 -9.09 4.64 10.05
C VAL A 71 -9.41 3.62 11.14
N TYR A 72 -8.64 2.54 11.23
CA TYR A 72 -8.84 1.54 12.28
C TYR A 72 -8.55 2.08 13.68
N VAL A 73 -7.54 2.95 13.80
CA VAL A 73 -7.21 3.63 15.05
C VAL A 73 -8.33 4.60 15.46
N SER A 74 -8.86 5.41 14.53
CA SER A 74 -9.95 6.33 14.83
C SER A 74 -11.23 5.58 15.21
N MET A 75 -11.57 4.50 14.50
CA MET A 75 -12.70 3.62 14.86
C MET A 75 -12.55 3.05 16.26
N GLY A 76 -11.37 2.53 16.63
CA GLY A 76 -11.12 1.97 17.95
C GLY A 76 -11.27 3.01 19.07
N ILE A 77 -10.67 4.19 18.90
CA ILE A 77 -10.79 5.30 19.86
C ILE A 77 -12.26 5.76 19.99
N ALA A 78 -12.97 5.86 18.86
CA ALA A 78 -14.36 6.29 18.83
C ALA A 78 -15.31 5.32 19.57
N ILE A 79 -15.07 4.01 19.55
CA ILE A 79 -15.86 3.04 20.32
C ILE A 79 -15.77 3.34 21.82
N PHE A 80 -14.55 3.53 22.33
CA PHE A 80 -14.33 3.79 23.76
C PHE A 80 -14.92 5.13 24.20
N ILE A 81 -14.65 6.20 23.44
CA ILE A 81 -15.16 7.54 23.79
C ILE A 81 -16.70 7.58 23.63
N GLY A 82 -17.25 6.91 22.63
CA GLY A 82 -18.69 6.77 22.42
C GLY A 82 -19.41 6.02 23.56
N ALA A 83 -18.81 4.95 24.07
CA ALA A 83 -19.36 4.23 25.22
C ALA A 83 -19.35 5.10 26.49
N ILE A 84 -18.23 5.79 26.77
CA ILE A 84 -18.10 6.66 27.94
C ILE A 84 -19.09 7.83 27.86
N SER A 85 -19.21 8.47 26.70
CA SER A 85 -20.14 9.60 26.52
C SER A 85 -21.60 9.17 26.73
N PHE A 86 -21.97 7.99 26.23
CA PHE A 86 -23.30 7.43 26.48
C PHE A 86 -23.56 7.20 27.98
N LEU A 87 -22.59 6.63 28.72
CA LEU A 87 -22.73 6.41 30.17
C LEU A 87 -22.97 7.71 30.94
N VAL A 88 -22.21 8.75 30.62
CA VAL A 88 -22.32 10.06 31.28
C VAL A 88 -23.68 10.70 30.98
N ILE A 89 -24.09 10.72 29.71
CA ILE A 89 -25.33 11.34 29.27
C ILE A 89 -26.54 10.58 29.81
N TYR A 90 -26.54 9.25 29.71
CA TYR A 90 -27.62 8.41 30.24
C TYR A 90 -27.74 8.53 31.75
N GLY A 91 -26.61 8.55 32.48
CA GLY A 91 -26.59 8.75 33.93
C GLY A 91 -27.18 10.10 34.34
N PHE A 92 -26.80 11.17 33.63
CA PHE A 92 -27.36 12.51 33.85
C PHE A 92 -28.87 12.56 33.58
N PHE A 93 -29.34 11.99 32.47
CA PHE A 93 -30.77 11.96 32.15
C PHE A 93 -31.57 11.17 33.17
N LYS A 94 -31.07 10.00 33.58
CA LYS A 94 -31.72 9.18 34.62
C LYS A 94 -31.85 9.96 35.93
N ALA A 95 -30.78 10.66 36.35
CA ALA A 95 -30.77 11.42 37.60
C ALA A 95 -31.67 12.68 37.58
N ASN A 96 -31.86 13.31 36.42
CA ASN A 96 -32.65 14.54 36.32
C ASN A 96 -34.11 14.32 35.90
N VAL A 97 -34.40 13.27 35.11
CA VAL A 97 -35.74 13.01 34.56
C VAL A 97 -36.55 12.08 35.45
N VAL A 98 -35.94 11.02 36.02
CA VAL A 98 -36.68 10.01 36.82
C VAL A 98 -36.83 10.42 38.28
N THR A 99 -35.89 11.21 38.80
CA THR A 99 -35.88 11.70 40.20
C THR A 99 -36.35 13.16 40.34
N GLY A 100 -36.72 13.82 39.24
CA GLY A 100 -37.26 15.19 39.25
C GLY A 100 -38.76 15.26 39.60
N PRO A 101 -39.27 16.43 40.05
CA PRO A 101 -40.64 16.58 40.56
C PRO A 101 -41.77 16.52 39.52
N SER A 102 -41.47 16.23 38.25
CA SER A 102 -42.41 16.38 37.13
C SER A 102 -42.77 15.02 36.50
N ILE A 103 -43.52 14.19 37.21
CA ILE A 103 -44.07 12.94 36.64
C ILE A 103 -45.32 13.29 35.83
N ALA A 104 -45.15 13.96 34.69
CA ALA A 104 -46.19 13.99 33.67
C ALA A 104 -46.15 12.65 32.93
N SER A 105 -47.30 12.00 32.76
CA SER A 105 -47.45 10.70 32.10
C SER A 105 -46.84 10.71 30.69
N VAL A 106 -45.57 10.32 30.60
CA VAL A 106 -44.84 10.19 29.34
C VAL A 106 -45.45 9.03 28.59
N SER A 107 -46.03 9.31 27.42
CA SER A 107 -46.54 8.28 26.50
C SER A 107 -45.39 7.31 26.16
N ARG A 108 -45.71 6.03 25.97
CA ARG A 108 -44.73 5.00 25.53
C ARG A 108 -43.95 5.43 24.27
N ILE A 109 -44.55 6.26 23.43
CA ILE A 109 -43.91 6.78 22.22
C ILE A 109 -42.76 7.75 22.57
N SER A 110 -42.94 8.63 23.57
CA SER A 110 -41.91 9.59 23.97
C SER A 110 -40.70 8.94 24.65
N GLU A 111 -40.88 7.81 25.33
CA GLU A 111 -39.78 7.05 25.92
C GLU A 111 -38.89 6.41 24.84
N ILE A 112 -39.51 5.84 23.81
CA ILE A 112 -38.82 5.29 22.64
C ILE A 112 -38.03 6.37 21.91
N VAL A 113 -38.67 7.52 21.63
CA VAL A 113 -38.04 8.64 20.95
C VAL A 113 -36.87 9.19 21.77
N SER A 114 -37.01 9.28 23.10
CA SER A 114 -35.94 9.72 23.99
C SER A 114 -34.73 8.77 23.97
N ASN A 115 -34.97 7.46 24.07
CA ASN A 115 -33.90 6.45 24.05
C ASN A 115 -33.14 6.42 22.71
N ILE A 116 -33.86 6.53 21.59
CA ILE A 116 -33.26 6.61 20.25
C ILE A 116 -32.42 7.90 20.13
N THR A 117 -32.98 9.03 20.57
CA THR A 117 -32.28 10.33 20.53
C THR A 117 -31.01 10.30 21.37
N LEU A 118 -31.07 9.72 22.57
CA LEU A 118 -29.94 9.58 23.48
C LEU A 118 -28.87 8.61 22.97
N THR A 119 -29.21 7.71 22.05
CA THR A 119 -28.24 6.77 21.46
C THR A 119 -27.57 7.36 20.23
N ILE A 120 -28.35 8.03 19.36
CA ILE A 120 -27.87 8.53 18.07
C ILE A 120 -27.11 9.85 18.24
N LEU A 121 -27.68 10.81 18.98
CA LEU A 121 -27.14 12.17 19.05
C LEU A 121 -25.69 12.19 19.59
N PRO A 122 -25.36 11.48 20.68
CA PRO A 122 -23.99 11.46 21.17
C PRO A 122 -23.04 10.71 20.23
N GLY A 123 -23.49 9.60 19.64
CA GLY A 123 -22.69 8.81 18.72
C GLY A 123 -22.29 9.59 17.47
N LEU A 124 -23.22 10.35 16.88
CA LEU A 124 -22.93 11.22 15.74
C LEU A 124 -21.96 12.34 16.11
N PHE A 125 -22.20 13.02 17.23
CA PHE A 125 -21.40 14.17 17.65
C PHE A 125 -19.97 13.78 18.03
N VAL A 126 -19.82 12.76 18.87
CA VAL A 126 -18.51 12.25 19.30
C VAL A 126 -17.77 11.64 18.11
N GLY A 127 -18.45 10.87 17.26
CA GLY A 127 -17.85 10.29 16.05
C GLY A 127 -17.30 11.36 15.11
N ALA A 128 -18.02 12.48 14.94
CA ALA A 128 -17.57 13.61 14.14
C ALA A 128 -16.32 14.29 14.71
N ILE A 129 -16.30 14.53 16.02
CA ILE A 129 -15.15 15.15 16.69
C ILE A 129 -13.91 14.26 16.59
N VAL A 130 -14.04 12.97 16.91
CA VAL A 130 -12.91 12.03 16.87
C VAL A 130 -12.42 11.84 15.43
N GLY A 131 -13.33 11.63 14.49
CA GLY A 131 -12.99 11.45 13.07
C GLY A 131 -12.31 12.67 12.46
N GLY A 132 -12.82 13.88 12.77
CA GLY A 132 -12.22 15.14 12.32
C GLY A 132 -10.90 15.45 13.02
N GLY A 133 -10.79 15.20 14.32
CA GLY A 133 -9.59 15.43 15.12
C GLY A 133 -8.39 14.60 14.67
N VAL A 134 -8.60 13.32 14.35
CA VAL A 134 -7.56 12.43 13.80
C VAL A 134 -7.05 12.91 12.44
N GLY A 135 -7.87 13.68 11.71
CA GLY A 135 -7.48 14.36 10.47
C GLY A 135 -6.35 15.38 10.64
N PHE A 136 -6.23 16.00 11.82
CA PHE A 136 -5.17 16.98 12.11
C PHE A 136 -3.84 16.35 12.53
N LEU A 137 -3.79 15.04 12.80
CA LEU A 137 -2.52 14.38 13.10
C LEU A 137 -1.63 14.44 11.84
N PRO A 138 -0.36 14.85 11.96
CA PRO A 138 0.56 14.82 10.83
C PRO A 138 0.60 13.40 10.29
N GLU A 139 0.47 13.27 8.97
CA GLU A 139 0.65 12.01 8.29
C GLU A 139 2.11 11.60 8.54
N GLU A 140 2.33 10.56 9.37
CA GLU A 140 3.65 9.93 9.42
C GLU A 140 4.02 9.63 7.97
N SER A 141 5.11 10.24 7.50
CA SER A 141 5.68 9.88 6.22
C SER A 141 5.84 8.38 6.23
N GLU A 142 5.06 7.69 5.40
CA GLU A 142 5.24 6.28 5.16
C GLU A 142 6.72 6.13 4.80
N TYR A 143 7.49 5.50 5.70
CA TYR A 143 8.86 5.16 5.41
C TYR A 143 8.74 4.08 4.35
N HIS A 144 8.59 4.51 3.09
CA HIS A 144 9.02 3.74 1.97
C HIS A 144 10.51 3.54 2.25
N GLU A 145 10.83 2.41 2.88
CA GLU A 145 12.15 1.81 2.69
C GLU A 145 12.41 1.97 1.21
N PRO A 146 13.41 2.77 0.82
CA PRO A 146 13.55 3.21 -0.56
C PRO A 146 13.43 1.95 -1.36
N GLU A 147 12.36 1.87 -2.15
CA GLU A 147 12.07 0.72 -2.98
C GLU A 147 13.43 0.46 -3.59
N GLN A 148 14.03 -0.68 -3.25
CA GLN A 148 15.26 -1.08 -3.91
C GLN A 148 14.78 -1.22 -5.34
N LYS A 149 14.88 -0.11 -6.08
CA LYS A 149 15.29 -0.09 -7.44
C LYS A 149 16.44 -1.07 -7.33
N LYS A 150 16.17 -2.30 -7.78
CA LYS A 150 17.14 -3.01 -8.56
C LYS A 150 17.54 -1.97 -9.60
N GLU A 151 18.44 -1.07 -9.21
CA GLU A 151 19.60 -0.75 -10.00
C GLU A 151 19.94 -2.10 -10.57
N LYS A 152 19.52 -2.24 -11.84
CA LYS A 152 20.08 -3.20 -12.77
C LYS A 152 21.48 -3.40 -12.26
N PRO A 153 21.85 -4.61 -11.80
CA PRO A 153 23.10 -4.79 -11.08
C PRO A 153 24.11 -3.95 -11.82
N VAL A 154 24.59 -2.87 -11.18
CA VAL A 154 25.63 -2.06 -11.78
C VAL A 154 26.73 -3.07 -11.82
N ILE A 155 26.85 -3.66 -13.01
CA ILE A 155 27.86 -4.64 -13.27
C ILE A 155 29.10 -3.85 -12.94
N ALA A 156 29.79 -4.28 -11.87
CA ALA A 156 31.16 -3.90 -11.64
C ALA A 156 31.86 -3.92 -13.01
N PRO A 157 32.82 -3.02 -13.29
CA PRO A 157 33.45 -2.88 -14.60
C PRO A 157 34.16 -4.14 -15.16
N ASP A 158 33.89 -5.32 -14.61
CA ASP A 158 34.48 -6.62 -14.89
C ASP A 158 33.62 -7.59 -15.71
N LYS A 159 32.44 -7.20 -16.23
CA LYS A 159 31.73 -8.02 -17.22
C LYS A 159 31.94 -7.51 -18.64
N ILE A 160 33.19 -7.56 -19.07
CA ILE A 160 33.56 -7.26 -20.44
C ILE A 160 33.20 -8.48 -21.31
N VAL A 161 32.04 -8.38 -21.95
CA VAL A 161 31.67 -9.22 -23.09
C VAL A 161 32.21 -8.58 -24.38
N GLY A 162 33.12 -9.25 -25.09
CA GLY A 162 33.60 -8.97 -26.44
C GLY A 162 32.58 -9.42 -27.49
N TYR A 163 32.88 -9.34 -28.78
CA TYR A 163 32.00 -9.85 -29.86
C TYR A 163 32.86 -10.32 -31.05
N GLU A 164 32.51 -11.46 -31.68
CA GLU A 164 33.19 -12.01 -32.86
C GLU A 164 32.38 -11.76 -34.14
N LYS A 165 33.05 -11.60 -35.29
CA LYS A 165 32.41 -11.41 -36.60
C LYS A 165 32.49 -12.70 -37.42
N ALA A 166 31.33 -13.23 -37.79
CA ALA A 166 31.24 -14.40 -38.66
C ALA A 166 30.54 -14.04 -39.96
N CYS A 167 30.98 -14.57 -41.09
CA CYS A 167 30.24 -14.38 -42.34
C CYS A 167 28.90 -15.11 -42.32
N ARG A 168 27.87 -14.49 -42.87
CA ARG A 168 26.55 -15.10 -43.06
C ARG A 168 26.54 -16.15 -44.18
N ARG A 169 27.44 -16.02 -45.15
CA ARG A 169 27.47 -16.82 -46.39
C ARG A 169 28.51 -17.94 -46.33
N CYS A 170 29.78 -17.59 -46.06
CA CYS A 170 30.88 -18.56 -45.92
C CYS A 170 31.06 -19.04 -44.47
N GLY A 171 30.41 -18.41 -43.49
CA GLY A 171 30.61 -18.72 -42.08
C GLY A 171 31.93 -18.24 -41.47
N ALA A 172 32.94 -17.90 -42.28
CA ALA A 172 34.30 -17.66 -41.81
C ALA A 172 34.37 -16.59 -40.71
N LEU A 173 35.12 -16.91 -39.66
CA LEU A 173 35.48 -15.95 -38.61
C LEU A 173 36.40 -14.94 -39.23
N MET A 174 35.91 -13.72 -39.27
CA MET A 174 36.65 -12.63 -39.82
C MET A 174 37.19 -11.79 -38.67
N PRO A 175 38.41 -11.25 -38.84
CA PRO A 175 38.93 -10.27 -37.90
C PRO A 175 37.92 -9.14 -37.77
N TYR A 176 37.89 -8.50 -36.61
CA TYR A 176 36.86 -7.51 -36.31
C TYR A 176 36.81 -6.36 -37.34
N ASP A 177 37.85 -6.11 -38.15
CA ASP A 177 37.88 -5.00 -39.14
C ASP A 177 37.27 -5.33 -40.50
N SER A 178 36.94 -6.60 -40.73
CA SER A 178 36.27 -7.03 -41.96
C SER A 178 34.84 -6.45 -42.06
N LEU A 179 34.49 -5.96 -43.25
CA LEU A 179 33.12 -5.56 -43.63
C LEU A 179 32.38 -6.69 -44.35
N PHE A 180 33.15 -7.51 -45.08
CA PHE A 180 32.70 -8.65 -45.87
C PHE A 180 33.67 -9.82 -45.69
N CYS A 181 33.24 -11.04 -45.99
CA CYS A 181 34.10 -12.21 -45.92
C CYS A 181 35.23 -12.06 -46.92
N SER A 182 36.49 -11.96 -46.45
CA SER A 182 37.67 -11.91 -47.32
C SER A 182 37.82 -13.15 -48.22
N LYS A 183 37.13 -14.25 -47.86
CA LYS A 183 37.09 -15.47 -48.67
C LYS A 183 35.97 -15.51 -49.72
N CYS A 184 34.84 -14.82 -49.52
CA CYS A 184 33.66 -15.02 -50.39
C CYS A 184 32.85 -13.76 -50.73
N GLY A 185 33.26 -12.60 -50.24
CA GLY A 185 32.54 -11.33 -50.42
C GLY A 185 31.19 -11.22 -49.69
N GLY A 186 30.80 -12.25 -48.92
CA GLY A 186 29.50 -12.29 -48.23
C GLY A 186 29.45 -11.41 -46.97
N THR A 187 28.24 -10.98 -46.61
CA THR A 187 27.99 -10.10 -45.46
C THR A 187 28.22 -10.80 -44.11
N LEU A 188 28.49 -10.03 -43.05
CA LEU A 188 28.87 -10.57 -41.73
C LEU A 188 27.74 -10.44 -40.69
N LYS A 189 27.80 -11.25 -39.63
CA LYS A 189 26.97 -11.19 -38.42
C LYS A 189 27.86 -11.13 -37.19
N LYS A 190 27.57 -10.19 -36.29
CA LYS A 190 28.24 -10.06 -34.99
C LYS A 190 27.59 -11.04 -34.01
N LYS A 191 28.41 -11.79 -33.28
CA LYS A 191 28.00 -12.66 -32.17
C LYS A 191 28.71 -12.22 -30.90
N ARG A 192 28.08 -12.38 -29.72
CA ARG A 192 28.72 -12.10 -28.42
C ARG A 192 29.98 -12.96 -28.27
N ALA A 193 31.05 -12.36 -27.75
CA ALA A 193 32.35 -12.92 -27.37
C ALA A 193 32.74 -12.28 -26.01
N GLU A 194 33.92 -12.47 -25.42
CA GLU A 194 34.27 -11.94 -24.08
C GLU A 194 35.68 -11.32 -24.06
N THR A 195 36.15 -10.70 -22.96
CA THR A 195 37.49 -10.02 -22.86
C THR A 195 38.63 -10.62 -23.68
N MET A 196 39.50 -9.74 -24.18
CA MET A 196 40.69 -10.11 -24.92
C MET A 196 41.89 -10.38 -24.02
N LYS A 197 42.52 -11.53 -24.22
CA LYS A 197 43.55 -12.10 -23.34
C LYS A 197 44.72 -12.59 -24.19
N TYR A 198 45.85 -12.88 -23.58
CA TYR A 198 46.96 -13.53 -24.28
C TYR A 198 47.12 -14.95 -23.75
N CYS A 199 47.41 -15.89 -24.63
CA CYS A 199 47.74 -17.24 -24.20
C CYS A 199 49.08 -17.22 -23.47
N ARG A 200 49.12 -17.71 -22.24
CA ARG A 200 50.37 -17.79 -21.46
C ARG A 200 51.43 -18.73 -22.06
N TYR A 201 51.02 -19.61 -22.98
CA TYR A 201 51.90 -20.64 -23.54
C TYR A 201 52.48 -20.31 -24.92
N CYS A 202 51.73 -19.61 -25.79
CA CYS A 202 52.21 -19.21 -27.12
C CYS A 202 52.22 -17.70 -27.36
N GLY A 203 51.70 -16.90 -26.43
CA GLY A 203 51.66 -15.45 -26.54
C GLY A 203 50.61 -14.91 -27.52
N ASN A 204 49.89 -15.77 -28.24
CA ASN A 204 48.89 -15.34 -29.20
C ASN A 204 47.67 -14.70 -28.54
N ARG A 205 47.06 -13.79 -29.30
CA ARG A 205 45.97 -12.94 -28.86
C ARG A 205 44.65 -13.71 -28.94
N LEU A 206 43.98 -13.79 -27.81
CA LEU A 206 42.69 -14.40 -27.62
C LEU A 206 41.64 -13.30 -27.70
N TYR A 207 40.78 -13.36 -28.71
CA TYR A 207 39.69 -12.38 -28.91
C TYR A 207 38.48 -12.64 -28.00
N PHE A 208 38.52 -13.72 -27.21
CA PHE A 208 37.45 -14.16 -26.32
C PHE A 208 38.01 -15.04 -25.18
N LEU A 209 37.24 -15.19 -24.09
CA LEU A 209 37.49 -16.21 -23.08
C LEU A 209 37.05 -17.59 -23.64
N GLY A 210 38.00 -18.44 -23.98
CA GLY A 210 37.78 -19.87 -24.24
C GLY A 210 38.60 -20.72 -23.26
N GLU A 211 38.42 -22.03 -23.27
CA GLU A 211 39.25 -22.96 -22.48
C GLU A 211 40.62 -23.22 -23.13
N PHE A 212 40.75 -23.02 -24.46
CA PHE A 212 41.98 -23.28 -25.25
C PHE A 212 42.27 -22.19 -26.29
N CYS A 213 43.55 -21.84 -26.51
CA CYS A 213 43.96 -20.82 -27.48
C CYS A 213 43.78 -21.29 -28.94
N PRO A 214 43.14 -20.51 -29.84
CA PRO A 214 42.87 -20.92 -31.22
C PRO A 214 44.12 -21.09 -32.08
N ASP A 215 45.24 -20.50 -31.64
CA ASP A 215 46.48 -20.53 -32.40
C ASP A 215 47.49 -21.58 -31.91
N CYS A 216 47.44 -21.98 -30.63
CA CYS A 216 48.41 -22.93 -30.06
C CYS A 216 47.83 -24.08 -29.23
N GLY A 217 46.51 -24.17 -29.07
CA GLY A 217 45.81 -25.34 -28.53
C GLY A 217 45.98 -25.62 -27.04
N LYS A 218 46.75 -24.81 -26.30
CA LYS A 218 46.97 -24.99 -24.86
C LYS A 218 45.93 -24.26 -24.03
N GLU A 219 45.68 -24.81 -22.84
CA GLU A 219 44.64 -24.33 -21.91
C GLU A 219 44.83 -22.86 -21.52
N ILE A 220 43.74 -22.10 -21.56
CA ILE A 220 43.71 -20.67 -21.29
C ILE A 220 43.52 -20.48 -19.78
N ASN A 221 44.62 -20.56 -19.03
CA ASN A 221 44.69 -20.07 -17.66
C ASN A 221 45.23 -18.64 -17.70
N ILE A 222 44.36 -17.66 -17.43
CA ILE A 222 44.59 -16.29 -17.86
C ILE A 222 45.35 -15.57 -16.76
N VAL A 223 46.65 -15.70 -16.83
CA VAL A 223 47.56 -14.89 -16.03
C VAL A 223 47.86 -13.64 -16.86
N SER A 224 47.68 -12.45 -16.28
CA SER A 224 48.27 -11.22 -16.83
C SER A 224 49.75 -11.52 -17.10
N LYS A 225 50.24 -11.29 -18.32
CA LYS A 225 51.58 -11.73 -18.75
C LYS A 225 52.59 -11.62 -17.59
N PRO A 226 53.29 -12.71 -17.20
CA PRO A 226 54.40 -12.57 -16.27
C PRO A 226 55.42 -11.59 -16.86
N LYS A 227 56.01 -10.75 -16.02
CA LYS A 227 57.22 -10.00 -16.38
C LYS A 227 58.31 -11.02 -16.69
N VAL A 228 58.42 -11.43 -17.96
CA VAL A 228 59.65 -12.01 -18.48
C VAL A 228 60.13 -11.04 -19.55
N PHE A 229 61.18 -10.33 -19.18
CA PHE A 229 62.05 -9.62 -20.09
C PHE A 229 62.56 -10.62 -21.12
N VAL A 230 62.33 -10.36 -22.40
CA VAL A 230 63.28 -10.80 -23.41
C VAL A 230 64.11 -9.57 -23.70
N SER A 231 65.33 -9.61 -23.17
CA SER A 231 66.45 -8.84 -23.68
C SER A 231 66.67 -9.22 -25.14
N ASP A 232 66.82 -8.16 -25.94
CA ASP A 232 67.25 -8.08 -27.35
C ASP A 232 66.36 -8.73 -28.42
#